data_AF-K2BSJ6-F1
#
_entry.id   AF-K2BSJ6-F1
#
_cell.length_a   1.000
_cell.length_b   1.000
_cell.length_c   1.000
_cell.angle_alpha   90.00
_cell.angle_beta   90.00
_cell.angle_gamma   90.00
#
_symmetry.space_group_name_H-M   'P 1'
#
loop_
_entity.id
_entity.type
_entity.pdbx_description
1 polymer ?
#
loop_
_entity_poly.entity_id
_entity_poly.type
_entity_poly.pdbx_seq_one_letter_code
_entity_poly.pdbx_strand_id
1 'polypeptide(L)'
;MRQPLLANTIELIARDEGRSFYHGTMAKMLVADMQAHGSEYRISDLAMYRSQAVKPVRRDWQNYSMYGTPPPAGSIASIKIAEDLLNSRIDLHCQQAPDIMATARAGRRILQARYSHISNCLRDPYLFMKFADSVIVNQSGDVVENGNTTHLCVIDQQGMLVSMTLTLGSHFGTGQFSPAGFFYNNGLR
;
A
#
# COMPACT_ATOMS: atom_id res chain seq x y z
N MET A 1 25.87 -11.21 -1.32
CA MET A 1 25.43 -11.12 -2.72
C MET A 1 25.81 -9.74 -3.26
N ARG A 2 26.28 -9.62 -4.51
CA ARG A 2 26.58 -8.33 -5.15
C ARG A 2 25.60 -8.09 -6.30
N GLN A 3 25.08 -6.87 -6.46
CA GLN A 3 24.10 -6.49 -7.49
C GLN A 3 24.58 -5.24 -8.25
N PRO A 4 25.55 -5.35 -9.16
CA PRO A 4 26.18 -4.20 -9.81
C PRO A 4 25.22 -3.38 -10.68
N LEU A 5 24.27 -4.02 -11.37
CA LEU A 5 23.24 -3.31 -12.16
C LEU A 5 22.37 -2.43 -11.26
N LEU A 6 21.91 -2.98 -10.13
CA LEU A 6 21.09 -2.24 -9.17
C LEU A 6 21.88 -1.07 -8.55
N ALA A 7 23.15 -1.30 -8.20
CA ALA A 7 24.02 -0.25 -7.68
C ALA A 7 24.14 0.92 -8.66
N ASN A 8 24.41 0.65 -9.94
CA ASN A 8 24.47 1.68 -10.99
C ASN A 8 23.14 2.44 -11.12
N THR A 9 22.00 1.73 -11.06
CA THR A 9 20.67 2.34 -11.14
C THR A 9 20.39 3.27 -9.95
N ILE A 10 20.68 2.83 -8.73
CA ILE A 10 20.47 3.65 -7.52
C ILE A 10 21.42 4.86 -7.52
N GLU A 11 22.68 4.69 -7.93
CA GLU A 11 23.62 5.82 -8.07
C GLU A 11 23.14 6.84 -9.09
N LEU A 12 22.58 6.40 -10.23
CA LEU A 12 22.06 7.31 -11.24
C LEU A 12 20.85 8.08 -10.72
N ILE A 13 19.89 7.39 -10.10
CA ILE A 13 18.70 8.01 -9.47
C ILE A 13 19.13 9.05 -8.45
N ALA A 14 20.14 8.77 -7.62
CA ALA A 14 20.64 9.70 -6.63
C ALA A 14 21.31 10.93 -7.28
N ARG A 15 22.02 10.76 -8.41
CA ARG A 15 22.70 11.86 -9.11
C ARG A 15 21.77 12.79 -9.87
N ASP A 16 20.64 12.29 -10.38
CA ASP A 16 19.73 13.05 -11.24
C ASP A 16 18.32 13.20 -10.69
N GLU A 17 18.16 12.95 -9.38
CA GLU A 17 16.89 13.03 -8.66
C GLU A 17 15.78 12.17 -9.30
N GLY A 18 16.17 11.00 -9.84
CA GLY A 18 15.27 10.02 -10.45
C GLY A 18 14.85 10.34 -11.88
N ARG A 19 15.35 11.42 -12.50
CA ARG A 19 14.94 11.83 -13.84
C ARG A 19 15.17 10.74 -14.89
N SER A 20 16.31 10.06 -14.88
CA SER A 20 16.63 9.00 -15.86
C SER A 20 15.75 7.77 -15.72
N PHE A 21 15.16 7.54 -14.55
CA PHE A 21 14.25 6.43 -14.35
C PHE A 21 12.95 6.61 -15.14
N TYR A 22 12.46 7.85 -15.24
CA TYR A 22 11.20 8.19 -15.91
C TYR A 22 11.39 8.77 -17.32
N HIS A 23 12.60 9.20 -17.68
CA HIS A 23 12.92 9.84 -18.95
C HIS A 23 14.25 9.35 -19.55
N GLY A 24 14.46 9.60 -20.85
CA GLY A 24 15.75 9.33 -21.49
C GLY A 24 16.02 7.84 -21.76
N THR A 25 17.29 7.46 -21.75
CA THR A 25 17.75 6.14 -22.23
C THR A 25 17.33 4.99 -21.33
N MET A 26 17.45 5.14 -20.00
CA MET A 26 17.06 4.09 -19.05
C MET A 26 15.54 3.85 -19.12
N ALA A 27 14.72 4.89 -19.10
CA ALA A 27 13.27 4.74 -19.26
C ALA A 27 12.87 4.03 -20.58
N LYS A 28 13.51 4.37 -21.71
CA LYS A 28 13.28 3.68 -23.00
C LYS A 28 13.66 2.20 -22.94
N MET A 29 14.80 1.89 -22.32
CA MET A 29 15.26 0.51 -22.12
C MET A 29 14.29 -0.30 -21.28
N LEU A 30 13.82 0.27 -20.16
CA LEU A 30 12.84 -0.38 -19.28
C LEU A 30 11.53 -0.66 -20.01
N VAL A 31 11.00 0.32 -20.75
CA VAL A 31 9.74 0.15 -21.50
C VAL A 31 9.89 -0.89 -22.61
N ALA A 32 11.00 -0.89 -23.35
CA ALA A 32 11.25 -1.90 -24.39
C ALA A 32 11.31 -3.31 -23.78
N ASP A 33 11.95 -3.47 -22.63
CA ASP A 33 12.00 -4.73 -21.89
C ASP A 33 10.62 -5.16 -21.38
N MET A 34 9.83 -4.23 -20.80
CA MET A 34 8.45 -4.52 -20.39
C MET A 34 7.58 -4.95 -21.58
N GLN A 35 7.68 -4.27 -22.72
CA GLN A 35 6.91 -4.56 -23.94
C GLN A 35 7.29 -5.91 -24.55
N ALA A 36 8.58 -6.29 -24.51
CA ALA A 36 9.03 -7.61 -24.92
C ALA A 36 8.39 -8.75 -24.09
N HIS A 37 7.93 -8.44 -22.88
CA HIS A 37 7.20 -9.36 -22.00
C HIS A 37 5.67 -9.13 -22.00
N GLY A 38 5.13 -8.45 -23.02
CA GLY A 38 3.69 -8.29 -23.22
C GLY A 38 3.06 -7.13 -22.44
N SER A 39 3.85 -6.24 -21.85
CA SER A 39 3.32 -5.04 -21.19
C SER A 39 2.84 -4.00 -22.22
N GLU A 40 1.75 -3.31 -21.91
CA GLU A 40 1.23 -2.19 -22.69
C GLU A 40 1.84 -0.83 -22.29
N TYR A 41 2.72 -0.79 -21.28
CA TYR A 41 3.35 0.44 -20.84
C TYR A 41 4.07 1.14 -22.00
N ARG A 42 3.91 2.46 -22.05
CA ARG A 42 4.54 3.35 -23.02
C ARG A 42 5.54 4.25 -22.31
N ILE A 43 6.48 4.77 -23.09
CA ILE A 43 7.42 5.79 -22.58
C ILE A 43 6.70 7.05 -22.08
N SER A 44 5.51 7.36 -22.63
CA SER A 44 4.66 8.44 -22.16
C SER A 44 4.14 8.20 -20.74
N ASP A 45 3.87 6.95 -20.36
CA ASP A 45 3.30 6.62 -19.06
C ASP A 45 4.32 6.86 -17.95
N LEU A 46 5.57 6.43 -18.17
CA LEU A 46 6.69 6.75 -17.29
C LEU A 46 6.93 8.27 -17.23
N ALA A 47 6.91 8.94 -18.39
CA ALA A 47 7.18 10.37 -18.45
C ALA A 47 6.11 11.23 -17.76
N MET A 48 4.86 10.78 -17.74
CA MET A 48 3.73 11.47 -17.09
C MET A 48 3.67 11.21 -15.58
N TYR A 49 4.30 10.15 -15.08
CA TYR A 49 4.23 9.81 -13.66
C TYR A 49 4.88 10.88 -12.78
N ARG A 50 4.16 11.30 -11.74
CA ARG A 50 4.68 12.17 -10.68
C ARG A 50 4.16 11.67 -9.33
N SER A 51 5.02 11.70 -8.31
CA SER A 51 4.58 11.52 -6.93
C SER A 51 3.67 12.69 -6.53
N GLN A 52 2.59 12.38 -5.82
CA GLN A 52 1.61 13.38 -5.40
C GLN A 52 1.69 13.58 -3.89
N ALA A 53 1.84 14.83 -3.47
CA ALA A 53 1.64 15.20 -2.08
C ALA A 53 0.14 15.21 -1.79
N VAL A 54 -0.30 14.31 -0.91
CA VAL A 54 -1.70 14.18 -0.51
C VAL A 54 -1.85 14.43 0.98
N LYS A 55 -2.98 15.02 1.39
CA LYS A 55 -3.31 15.12 2.81
C LYS A 55 -3.62 13.72 3.35
N PRO A 56 -3.04 13.33 4.51
CA PRO A 56 -3.37 12.06 5.11
C PRO A 56 -4.82 12.05 5.56
N VAL A 57 -5.41 10.87 5.59
CA VAL A 57 -6.64 10.64 6.36
C VAL A 57 -6.28 10.78 7.83
N ARG A 58 -7.14 11.45 8.60
CA ARG A 58 -6.99 11.63 10.04
C ARG A 58 -8.28 11.24 10.73
N ARG A 59 -8.16 10.46 11.80
CA ARG A 59 -9.26 10.19 12.75
C ARG A 59 -8.77 10.45 14.16
N ASP A 60 -9.51 11.26 14.89
CA ASP A 60 -9.23 11.51 16.31
C ASP A 60 -10.00 10.48 17.15
N TRP A 61 -9.33 9.94 18.17
CA TRP A 61 -9.90 9.05 19.15
C TRP A 61 -9.38 9.44 20.53
N GLN A 62 -10.28 9.90 21.41
CA GLN A 62 -9.92 10.51 22.69
C GLN A 62 -8.84 11.59 22.53
N ASN A 63 -7.69 11.43 23.19
CA ASN A 63 -6.53 12.31 23.13
C ASN A 63 -5.49 11.91 22.07
N TYR A 64 -5.81 10.98 21.17
CA TYR A 64 -4.94 10.49 20.12
C TYR A 64 -5.47 10.80 18.72
N SER A 65 -4.58 10.83 17.74
CA SER A 65 -4.91 10.94 16.32
C SER A 65 -4.26 9.81 15.53
N MET A 66 -5.08 9.09 14.77
CA MET A 66 -4.63 8.06 13.83
C MET A 66 -4.51 8.68 12.44
N TYR A 67 -3.40 8.40 11.77
CA TYR A 67 -3.08 8.91 10.43
C TYR A 67 -2.89 7.76 9.46
N GLY A 68 -3.21 8.01 8.19
CA GLY A 68 -3.01 7.03 7.13
C GLY A 68 -3.02 7.65 5.73
N THR A 69 -2.44 6.94 4.78
CA THR A 69 -2.49 7.34 3.37
C THR A 69 -3.92 7.19 2.85
N PRO A 70 -4.46 8.18 2.11
CA PRO A 70 -5.79 8.07 1.53
C PRO A 70 -5.87 6.95 0.47
N PRO A 71 -7.09 6.50 0.12
CA PRO A 71 -7.32 5.64 -1.04
C PRO A 71 -6.56 6.13 -2.29
N PRO A 72 -5.99 5.21 -3.10
CA PRO A 72 -6.23 3.77 -3.13
C PRO A 72 -5.54 2.96 -2.02
N ALA A 73 -4.73 3.57 -1.16
CA ALA A 73 -4.16 2.87 -0.01
C ALA A 73 -5.23 2.39 0.98
N GLY A 74 -4.95 1.28 1.66
CA GLY A 74 -5.88 0.63 2.58
C GLY A 74 -5.96 1.24 3.99
N SER A 75 -5.25 2.34 4.29
CA SER A 75 -5.08 2.81 5.67
C SER A 75 -6.40 3.22 6.35
N ILE A 76 -7.40 3.72 5.60
CA ILE A 76 -8.72 4.03 6.17
C ILE A 76 -9.41 2.78 6.73
N ALA A 77 -9.18 1.61 6.14
CA ALA A 77 -9.72 0.35 6.66
C ALA A 77 -9.04 -0.05 7.97
N SER A 78 -7.71 0.09 8.07
CA SER A 78 -6.97 -0.13 9.31
C SER A 78 -7.40 0.82 10.41
N ILE A 79 -7.60 2.11 10.09
CA ILE A 79 -8.11 3.11 11.03
C ILE A 79 -9.52 2.74 11.52
N LYS A 80 -10.41 2.31 10.63
CA LYS A 80 -11.76 1.87 11.01
C LYS A 80 -11.74 0.62 11.89
N ILE A 81 -10.86 -0.35 11.61
CA ILE A 81 -10.67 -1.52 12.49
C ILE A 81 -10.23 -1.06 13.88
N ALA A 82 -9.21 -0.21 13.96
CA ALA A 82 -8.71 0.31 15.23
C ALA A 82 -9.81 1.06 15.99
N GLU A 83 -10.53 1.97 15.33
CA GLU A 83 -11.63 2.73 15.94
C GLU A 83 -12.75 1.84 16.48
N ASP A 84 -13.18 0.82 15.73
CA ASP A 84 -14.24 -0.10 16.17
C ASP A 84 -13.78 -0.95 17.35
N LEU A 85 -12.54 -1.44 17.34
CA LEU A 85 -11.98 -2.22 18.44
C LEU A 85 -11.79 -1.37 19.71
N LEU A 86 -11.23 -0.16 19.56
CA LEU A 86 -10.99 0.77 20.67
C LEU A 86 -12.28 1.26 21.33
N ASN A 87 -13.38 1.35 20.58
CA ASN A 87 -14.71 1.71 21.10
C ASN A 87 -15.53 0.51 21.57
N SER A 88 -15.01 -0.71 21.40
CA SER A 88 -15.68 -1.93 21.84
C SER A 88 -15.39 -2.24 23.32
N ARG A 89 -16.06 -3.28 23.85
CA ARG A 89 -15.74 -3.89 25.16
C ARG A 89 -14.79 -5.09 25.04
N ILE A 90 -14.24 -5.34 23.86
CA ILE A 90 -13.35 -6.48 23.60
C ILE A 90 -12.04 -6.23 24.36
N ASP A 91 -11.59 -7.21 25.13
CA ASP A 91 -10.27 -7.15 25.73
C ASP A 91 -9.22 -7.59 24.70
N LEU A 92 -8.47 -6.63 24.15
CA LEU A 92 -7.44 -6.86 23.14
C LEU A 92 -6.18 -7.53 23.72
N HIS A 93 -6.03 -7.60 25.05
CA HIS A 93 -4.92 -8.25 25.72
C HIS A 93 -5.24 -9.70 26.09
N CYS A 94 -6.51 -10.08 26.05
CA CYS A 94 -6.97 -11.42 26.39
C CYS A 94 -7.18 -12.27 25.13
N GLN A 95 -6.55 -13.44 25.06
CA GLN A 95 -6.72 -14.38 23.95
C GLN A 95 -7.86 -15.38 24.22
N GLN A 96 -8.98 -14.91 24.77
CA GLN A 96 -10.16 -15.77 24.96
C GLN A 96 -10.91 -15.94 23.64
N ALA A 97 -11.52 -17.11 23.45
CA ALA A 97 -12.22 -17.45 22.22
C ALA A 97 -13.29 -16.40 21.82
N PRO A 98 -14.13 -15.86 22.73
CA PRO A 98 -15.12 -14.84 22.36
C PRO A 98 -14.49 -13.56 21.82
N ASP A 99 -13.41 -13.07 22.42
CA ASP A 99 -12.71 -11.83 22.03
C ASP A 99 -11.97 -11.99 20.70
N ILE A 100 -11.32 -13.15 20.50
CA ILE A 100 -10.70 -13.50 19.22
C ILE A 100 -11.77 -13.53 18.11
N MET A 101 -12.90 -14.19 18.36
CA MET A 101 -13.98 -14.28 17.38
C MET A 101 -14.62 -12.92 17.10
N ALA A 102 -14.80 -12.08 18.11
CA ALA A 102 -15.32 -10.73 17.94
C ALA A 102 -14.37 -9.86 17.10
N THR A 103 -13.06 -9.91 17.40
CA THR A 103 -12.01 -9.22 16.63
C THR A 103 -11.98 -9.70 15.18
N ALA A 104 -12.02 -11.01 14.96
CA ALA A 104 -12.03 -11.59 13.61
C ALA A 104 -13.27 -11.17 12.80
N ARG A 105 -14.46 -11.13 13.43
CA ARG A 105 -15.70 -10.67 12.79
C ARG A 105 -15.63 -9.19 12.42
N ALA A 106 -15.12 -8.33 13.32
CA ALA A 106 -14.93 -6.92 13.05
C ALA A 106 -13.96 -6.69 11.88
N GLY A 107 -12.80 -7.36 11.91
CA GLY A 107 -11.82 -7.30 10.83
C GLY A 107 -12.38 -7.79 9.48
N ARG A 108 -13.07 -8.93 9.47
CA ARG A 108 -13.66 -9.50 8.25
C ARG A 108 -14.68 -8.57 7.59
N ARG A 109 -15.58 -7.96 8.37
CA ARG A 109 -16.55 -6.97 7.86
C ARG A 109 -15.84 -5.82 7.15
N ILE A 110 -14.81 -5.26 7.77
CA ILE A 110 -14.12 -4.08 7.25
C ILE A 110 -13.24 -4.44 6.04
N LEU A 111 -12.58 -5.60 6.07
CA LEU A 111 -11.83 -6.09 4.91
C LEU A 111 -12.74 -6.35 3.71
N GLN A 112 -13.92 -6.94 3.93
CA GLN A 112 -14.90 -7.12 2.86
C GLN A 112 -15.35 -5.78 2.28
N ALA A 113 -15.65 -4.80 3.14
CA ALA A 113 -15.97 -3.44 2.70
C ALA A 113 -14.82 -2.80 1.89
N ARG A 114 -13.57 -3.02 2.28
CA ARG A 114 -12.37 -2.56 1.54
C ARG A 114 -12.37 -3.11 0.12
N TYR A 115 -12.53 -4.41 -0.06
CA TYR A 115 -12.53 -5.00 -1.40
C TYR A 115 -13.71 -4.53 -2.26
N SER A 116 -14.88 -4.30 -1.66
CA SER A 116 -16.09 -3.93 -2.40
C SER A 116 -16.23 -2.42 -2.67
N HIS A 117 -15.65 -1.55 -1.84
CA HIS A 117 -16.01 -0.13 -1.83
C HIS A 117 -14.84 0.86 -1.81
N ILE A 118 -13.57 0.42 -1.68
CA ILE A 118 -12.45 1.37 -1.56
C ILE A 118 -12.30 2.26 -2.81
N SER A 119 -12.63 1.74 -4.00
CA SER A 119 -12.63 2.51 -5.26
C SER A 119 -13.64 3.66 -5.26
N ASN A 120 -14.76 3.51 -4.57
CA ASN A 120 -15.77 4.57 -4.42
C ASN A 120 -15.29 5.69 -3.47
N CYS A 121 -14.22 5.45 -2.71
CA CYS A 121 -13.67 6.37 -1.71
C CYS A 121 -12.45 7.15 -2.20
N LEU A 122 -12.10 7.08 -3.49
CA LEU A 122 -10.93 7.78 -4.06
C LEU A 122 -11.01 9.31 -3.93
N ARG A 123 -12.22 9.87 -4.01
CA ARG A 123 -12.44 11.33 -3.89
C ARG A 123 -12.73 11.77 -2.47
N ASP A 124 -13.47 10.94 -1.72
CA ASP A 124 -13.78 11.17 -0.32
C ASP A 124 -13.47 9.89 0.47
N PRO A 125 -12.32 9.84 1.17
CA PRO A 125 -11.92 8.68 1.95
C PRO A 125 -12.90 8.33 3.07
N TYR A 126 -13.64 9.30 3.61
CA TYR A 126 -14.48 9.10 4.79
C TYR A 126 -15.82 8.42 4.47
N LEU A 127 -16.20 8.33 3.18
CA LEU A 127 -17.31 7.47 2.74
C LEU A 127 -17.10 6.01 3.13
N PHE A 128 -15.83 5.58 3.24
CA PHE A 128 -15.49 4.23 3.66
C PHE A 128 -16.09 3.84 5.01
N MET A 129 -16.19 4.79 5.95
CA MET A 129 -16.76 4.53 7.28
C MET A 129 -18.21 4.05 7.17
N LYS A 130 -19.00 4.71 6.32
CA LYS A 130 -20.41 4.36 6.07
C LYS A 130 -20.52 3.00 5.38
N PHE A 131 -19.65 2.73 4.39
CA PHE A 131 -19.65 1.45 3.70
C PHE A 131 -19.31 0.30 4.65
N ALA A 132 -18.28 0.46 5.48
CA ALA A 132 -17.88 -0.53 6.47
C ALA A 132 -19.02 -0.89 7.42
N ASP A 133 -19.79 0.10 7.89
CA ASP A 133 -20.91 -0.11 8.80
C ASP A 133 -22.13 -0.78 8.13
N SER A 134 -22.25 -0.68 6.80
CA SER A 134 -23.34 -1.29 6.03
C SER A 134 -23.11 -2.76 5.65
N VAL A 135 -21.88 -3.26 5.74
CA VAL A 135 -21.55 -4.63 5.33
C VAL A 135 -22.03 -5.64 6.37
N ILE A 136 -22.90 -6.55 5.94
CA ILE A 136 -23.28 -7.74 6.69
C ILE A 136 -22.37 -8.89 6.24
N VAL A 137 -21.67 -9.51 7.20
CA VAL A 137 -20.74 -10.61 6.94
C VAL A 137 -21.51 -11.88 6.56
N ASN A 138 -21.83 -12.02 5.27
CA ASN A 138 -22.58 -13.16 4.74
C ASN A 138 -21.73 -14.12 3.89
N GLN A 139 -20.45 -13.81 3.63
CA GLN A 139 -19.59 -14.65 2.79
C GLN A 139 -18.52 -15.37 3.61
N SER A 140 -18.51 -16.69 3.47
CA SER A 140 -17.39 -17.57 3.77
C SER A 140 -16.45 -17.59 2.56
N GLY A 141 -15.33 -16.86 2.67
CA GLY A 141 -14.26 -16.91 1.68
C GLY A 141 -12.98 -16.42 2.34
N ASP A 142 -11.98 -17.28 2.44
CA ASP A 142 -10.66 -16.88 2.92
C ASP A 142 -9.93 -16.19 1.76
N VAL A 143 -9.60 -14.91 1.95
CA VAL A 143 -8.70 -14.20 1.03
C VAL A 143 -7.29 -14.60 1.42
N VAL A 144 -6.68 -15.50 0.65
CA VAL A 144 -5.28 -15.86 0.82
C VAL A 144 -4.43 -14.73 0.23
N GLU A 145 -3.81 -13.91 1.09
CA GLU A 145 -2.87 -12.88 0.66
C GLU A 145 -1.45 -13.46 0.50
N ASN A 146 -0.93 -13.46 -0.74
CA ASN A 146 0.48 -13.76 -1.05
C ASN A 146 1.30 -12.48 -1.28
N GLY A 147 1.06 -11.48 -0.43
CA GLY A 147 1.73 -10.17 -0.45
C GLY A 147 3.06 -10.18 0.29
N ASN A 148 4.05 -9.44 -0.22
CA ASN A 148 5.32 -9.18 0.45
C ASN A 148 5.58 -7.68 0.43
N THR A 149 5.88 -7.11 1.59
CA THR A 149 5.97 -5.67 1.77
C THR A 149 7.04 -5.35 2.81
N THR A 150 7.80 -4.30 2.58
CA THR A 150 8.72 -3.74 3.58
C THR A 150 8.10 -2.47 4.14
N HIS A 151 8.07 -2.37 5.47
CA HIS A 151 7.62 -1.17 6.18
C HIS A 151 8.76 -0.62 7.05
N LEU A 152 8.93 0.70 7.04
CA LEU A 152 9.94 1.41 7.81
C LEU A 152 9.27 2.54 8.59
N CYS A 153 9.56 2.60 9.90
CA CYS A 153 9.22 3.72 10.76
C CYS A 153 10.48 4.33 11.35
N VAL A 154 10.64 5.65 11.22
CA VAL A 154 11.74 6.41 11.80
C VAL A 154 11.16 7.59 12.57
N ILE A 155 11.70 7.84 13.77
CA ILE A 155 11.45 9.04 14.56
C ILE A 155 12.79 9.65 14.97
N ASP A 156 12.92 10.96 14.84
CA ASP A 156 14.09 11.69 15.35
C ASP A 156 13.81 12.38 16.70
N GLN A 157 14.85 12.95 17.30
CA GLN A 157 14.75 13.64 18.60
C GLN A 157 13.97 14.95 18.53
N GLN A 158 13.80 15.52 17.33
CA GLN A 158 13.04 16.75 17.10
C GLN A 158 11.54 16.46 16.88
N GLY A 159 11.15 15.19 16.83
CA GLY A 159 9.76 14.75 16.67
C GLY A 159 9.33 14.58 15.21
N MET A 160 10.25 14.61 14.24
CA MET A 160 9.92 14.21 12.87
C MET A 160 9.66 12.71 12.83
N LEU A 161 8.54 12.32 12.23
CA LEU A 161 8.16 10.92 12.06
C LEU A 161 7.96 10.62 10.58
N VAL A 162 8.58 9.53 10.12
CA VAL A 162 8.38 8.97 8.78
C VAL A 162 7.85 7.54 8.93
N SER A 163 6.72 7.26 8.30
CA SER A 163 6.19 5.91 8.12
C SER A 163 6.07 5.65 6.62
N MET A 164 6.82 4.65 6.13
CA MET A 164 6.94 4.37 4.70
C MET A 164 6.70 2.90 4.42
N THR A 165 5.88 2.63 3.40
CA THR A 165 5.59 1.28 2.91
C THR A 165 5.99 1.18 1.45
N LEU A 166 6.77 0.16 1.10
CA LEU A 166 7.12 -0.16 -0.28
C LEU A 166 6.85 -1.64 -0.57
N THR A 167 6.27 -1.93 -1.72
CA THR A 167 5.90 -3.29 -2.11
C THR A 167 6.06 -3.50 -3.61
N LEU A 168 6.40 -4.73 -4.01
CA LEU A 168 6.26 -5.22 -5.39
C LEU A 168 4.94 -5.97 -5.62
N GLY A 169 4.08 -6.07 -4.60
CA GLY A 169 2.94 -6.96 -4.53
C GLY A 169 3.36 -8.32 -3.99
N SER A 170 3.63 -9.29 -4.86
CA SER A 170 4.23 -10.57 -4.43
C SER A 170 5.74 -10.46 -4.23
N HIS A 171 6.37 -11.51 -3.67
CA HIS A 171 7.78 -11.53 -3.24
C HIS A 171 8.77 -10.89 -4.22
N PHE A 172 8.76 -11.31 -5.49
CA PHE A 172 9.55 -10.71 -6.57
C PHE A 172 8.68 -9.99 -7.62
N GLY A 173 7.51 -9.49 -7.21
CA GLY A 173 6.56 -8.84 -8.11
C GLY A 173 6.16 -9.75 -9.28
N THR A 174 6.35 -9.31 -10.52
CA THR A 174 6.06 -10.12 -11.72
C THR A 174 7.00 -11.31 -11.88
N GLY A 175 8.14 -11.34 -11.16
CA GLY A 175 9.22 -12.29 -11.36
C GLY A 175 10.18 -11.90 -12.50
N GLN A 176 9.84 -10.87 -13.28
CA GLN A 176 10.68 -10.37 -14.36
C GLN A 176 11.76 -9.43 -13.84
N PHE A 177 13.02 -9.75 -14.15
CA PHE A 177 14.18 -9.00 -13.70
C PHE A 177 14.63 -8.02 -14.79
N SER A 178 14.54 -6.72 -14.48
CA SER A 178 14.83 -5.65 -15.44
C SER A 178 16.32 -5.59 -15.82
N PRO A 179 16.64 -5.04 -17.00
CA PRO A 179 18.02 -4.72 -17.37
C PRO A 179 18.68 -3.67 -16.46
N ALA A 180 17.90 -3.00 -15.60
CA ALA A 180 18.37 -2.05 -14.59
C ALA A 180 18.60 -2.69 -13.21
N GLY A 181 18.45 -4.00 -13.07
CA GLY A 181 18.86 -4.73 -11.85
C GLY A 181 17.81 -4.83 -10.75
N PHE A 182 16.53 -4.58 -11.04
CA PHE A 182 15.42 -4.74 -10.09
C PHE A 182 14.25 -5.51 -10.70
N PHE A 183 13.38 -6.07 -9.85
CA PHE A 183 12.15 -6.74 -10.29
C PHE A 183 10.99 -5.76 -10.47
N TYR A 184 10.17 -5.95 -11.51
CA TYR A 184 8.96 -5.15 -11.70
C TYR A 184 7.86 -5.52 -10.72
N ASN A 185 7.09 -4.54 -10.25
CA ASN A 185 5.93 -4.79 -9.39
C ASN A 185 4.76 -5.39 -10.17
N ASN A 186 3.84 -6.05 -9.48
CA ASN A 186 2.60 -6.57 -10.04
C ASN A 186 1.35 -5.95 -9.38
N GLY A 187 1.38 -4.65 -9.14
CA GLY A 187 0.29 -3.93 -8.46
C GLY A 187 -1.02 -3.83 -9.25
N LEU A 188 -0.98 -4.04 -10.57
CA LEU A 188 -2.14 -4.02 -11.48
C LEU A 188 -2.42 -5.42 -12.03
N ARG A 189 -2.77 -6.35 -11.13
CA ARG A 189 -3.17 -7.72 -11.45
C ARG A 189 -4.61 -7.82 -11.91
#